data_AF-A0A5J4Q098-F1
#
_entry.id   AF-A0A5J4Q098-F1
#
_cell.length_a   1.000
_cell.length_b   1.000
_cell.length_c   1.000
_cell.angle_alpha   90.00
_cell.angle_beta   90.00
_cell.angle_gamma   90.00
#
_symmetry.space_group_name_H-M   'P 1'
#
loop_
_entity.id
_entity.type
_entity.pdbx_description
1 polymer ?
#
loop_
_entity_poly.entity_id
_entity_poly.type
_entity_poly.pdbx_seq_one_letter_code
_entity_poly.pdbx_strand_id
1 'polypeptide(L)'
;MRKLISILLLSFFTVNAMAQELKTPTLDELISGGANYRYVENLYSLQWWKDKCIKADIDNVYAIDPLSGNEEVLFTREQLRKALETEQLGRLSNLRTTAFHWQDKWEVLIPLPDKYVIYDFKANRVIKTLPLTREAESIDFCPESYHIAYTIGNNLYVDDISVTQEPEGIVCGKSVHRNEFGIHKGTFWSPKGNLLAFYRMDETMVTQYPLVDITARTGEVNDVRYPMAGMTSHQVNIGIYNPISKKTAYLNTGDPTDRYFTNISWSPDEKSLYLIEVNRDQNHAKLCRYNAETGEPEAVLLEEAHSKYVEPQHPIVFLPWNDKQFIYQSQQDGFNHLYMYDINGKPVKQLTSGNWLVKEIVGFHTKKKEIVIAGTELSPLQTNLFTVNVQTGKRTSLGTDEGVHNGQLSPSGNYLIDRYVSPEVPRNINIIDLKNNKSINLLTAKDPFADSKKREI
;
A
#
# COMPACT_ATOMS: atom_id res chain seq x y z
N MET A 1 95.58 14.30 -22.48
CA MET A 1 95.43 15.02 -21.19
C MET A 1 94.11 15.80 -21.20
N ARG A 2 93.41 15.82 -20.05
CA ARG A 2 92.03 16.33 -19.77
C ARG A 2 90.95 15.24 -19.93
N LYS A 3 90.64 14.45 -18.90
CA LYS A 3 89.90 14.69 -17.63
C LYS A 3 88.38 14.88 -17.82
N LEU A 4 87.66 13.86 -17.32
CA LEU A 4 86.48 13.88 -16.43
C LEU A 4 85.28 14.76 -16.79
N ILE A 5 84.09 14.14 -16.86
CA ILE A 5 83.02 14.21 -15.84
C ILE A 5 81.83 13.37 -16.37
N SER A 6 81.53 12.24 -15.74
CA SER A 6 80.25 11.54 -15.91
C SER A 6 79.35 11.93 -14.75
N ILE A 7 78.28 12.68 -15.03
CA ILE A 7 77.24 13.02 -14.06
C ILE A 7 76.20 11.90 -14.09
N LEU A 8 75.99 11.28 -12.93
CA LEU A 8 74.97 10.30 -12.64
C LEU A 8 73.60 11.02 -12.56
N LEU A 9 72.69 10.77 -13.50
CA LEU A 9 71.32 11.29 -13.45
C LEU A 9 70.43 10.31 -12.66
N LEU A 10 70.16 10.63 -11.39
CA LEU A 10 69.08 10.00 -10.62
C LEU A 10 67.74 10.47 -11.20
N SER A 11 67.02 9.57 -11.87
CA SER A 11 65.64 9.80 -12.31
C SER A 11 64.69 9.58 -11.14
N PHE A 12 64.15 10.67 -10.59
CA PHE A 12 62.98 10.65 -9.73
C PHE A 12 61.77 10.17 -10.55
N PHE A 13 61.30 8.94 -10.33
CA PHE A 13 59.97 8.51 -10.77
C PHE A 13 58.94 9.18 -9.86
N THR A 14 58.39 10.31 -10.29
CA THR A 14 57.16 10.85 -9.73
C THR A 14 56.00 10.04 -10.29
N VAL A 15 55.36 9.24 -9.44
CA VAL A 15 54.08 8.61 -9.77
C VAL A 15 53.05 9.74 -9.79
N ASN A 16 52.77 10.29 -10.98
CA ASN A 16 51.62 11.17 -11.16
C ASN A 16 50.36 10.33 -10.96
N ALA A 17 49.77 10.43 -9.76
CA ALA A 17 48.39 10.04 -9.57
C ALA A 17 47.54 11.02 -10.41
N MET A 18 47.14 10.60 -11.61
CA MET A 18 46.14 11.33 -12.38
C MET A 18 44.83 11.28 -11.58
N ALA A 19 44.46 12.40 -10.96
CA ALA A 19 43.13 12.57 -10.40
C ALA A 19 42.13 12.49 -11.56
N GLN A 20 41.28 11.48 -11.55
CA GLN A 20 40.25 11.30 -12.56
C GLN A 20 39.20 12.42 -12.40
N GLU A 21 39.01 13.25 -13.44
CA GLU A 21 37.95 14.25 -13.42
C GLU A 21 36.58 13.55 -13.33
N LEU A 22 35.80 13.91 -12.32
CA LEU A 22 34.43 13.40 -12.16
C LEU A 22 33.56 13.92 -13.31
N LYS A 23 32.77 13.04 -13.91
CA LYS A 23 31.88 13.37 -15.03
C LYS A 23 30.53 13.86 -14.53
N THR A 24 29.88 14.74 -15.27
CA THR A 24 28.48 15.12 -15.03
C THR A 24 27.55 14.01 -15.53
N PRO A 25 26.52 13.61 -14.76
CA PRO A 25 25.56 12.61 -15.21
C PRO A 25 24.83 13.02 -16.50
N THR A 26 24.55 12.04 -17.35
CA THR A 26 23.81 12.18 -18.61
C THR A 26 22.29 12.03 -18.41
N LEU A 27 21.49 12.40 -19.42
CA LEU A 27 20.04 12.17 -19.37
C LEU A 27 19.70 10.68 -19.30
N ASP A 28 20.46 9.80 -19.98
CA ASP A 28 20.23 8.36 -19.91
C ASP A 28 20.45 7.79 -18.50
N GLU A 29 21.34 8.41 -17.71
CA GLU A 29 21.59 8.02 -16.31
C GLU A 29 20.55 8.61 -15.33
N LEU A 30 19.94 9.75 -15.67
CA LEU A 30 19.04 10.50 -14.80
C LEU A 30 17.55 10.19 -15.01
N ILE A 31 17.15 9.84 -16.23
CA ILE A 31 15.74 9.70 -16.62
C ILE A 31 15.35 8.22 -16.63
N SER A 32 14.26 7.89 -15.94
CA SER A 32 13.70 6.54 -15.96
C SER A 32 13.34 6.14 -17.40
N GLY A 33 13.84 4.99 -17.86
CA GLY A 33 13.75 4.54 -19.25
C GLY A 33 15.00 4.82 -20.09
N GLY A 34 15.95 5.61 -19.58
CA GLY A 34 17.28 5.77 -20.18
C GLY A 34 18.09 4.47 -20.18
N ALA A 35 18.96 4.31 -21.16
CA ALA A 35 19.66 3.05 -21.42
C ALA A 35 20.57 2.58 -20.27
N ASN A 36 21.05 3.52 -19.44
CA ASN A 36 21.90 3.25 -18.29
C ASN A 36 21.40 3.99 -17.03
N TYR A 37 20.08 4.10 -16.87
CA TYR A 37 19.45 4.75 -15.70
C TYR A 37 20.04 4.23 -14.38
N ARG A 38 20.58 5.14 -13.58
CA ARG A 38 21.23 4.84 -12.30
C ARG A 38 20.21 5.02 -11.19
N TYR A 39 20.01 3.98 -10.38
CA TYR A 39 19.05 3.98 -9.29
C TYR A 39 19.67 3.49 -7.98
N VAL A 40 19.05 3.91 -6.89
CA VAL A 40 19.47 3.52 -5.54
C VAL A 40 19.18 2.04 -5.31
N GLU A 41 20.18 1.31 -4.82
CA GLU A 41 20.06 -0.10 -4.42
C GLU A 41 18.85 -0.32 -3.50
N ASN A 42 18.19 -1.48 -3.63
CA ASN A 42 17.02 -1.81 -2.81
C ASN A 42 16.97 -3.29 -2.44
N LEU A 43 16.37 -3.56 -1.29
CA LEU A 43 15.85 -4.88 -0.94
C LEU A 43 14.37 -4.93 -1.33
N TYR A 44 14.14 -5.43 -2.54
CA TYR A 44 12.81 -5.68 -3.08
C TYR A 44 12.14 -6.80 -2.27
N SER A 45 10.82 -6.69 -2.05
CA SER A 45 10.00 -7.76 -1.48
C SER A 45 10.24 -8.12 0.00
N LEU A 46 10.77 -7.19 0.80
CA LEU A 46 10.71 -7.41 2.25
C LEU A 46 9.26 -7.39 2.73
N GLN A 47 8.95 -8.32 3.61
CA GLN A 47 7.62 -8.48 4.20
C GLN A 47 7.74 -9.21 5.54
N TRP A 48 6.61 -9.51 6.18
CA TRP A 48 6.57 -10.24 7.43
C TRP A 48 5.90 -11.59 7.28
N TRP A 49 6.47 -12.60 7.93
CA TRP A 49 5.78 -13.84 8.26
C TRP A 49 6.05 -14.17 9.72
N LYS A 50 4.99 -14.15 10.54
CA LYS A 50 5.07 -14.02 11.99
C LYS A 50 5.90 -12.78 12.34
N ASP A 51 6.81 -12.91 13.30
CA ASP A 51 7.79 -11.91 13.64
C ASP A 51 9.14 -12.17 12.96
N LYS A 52 9.17 -12.79 11.77
CA LYS A 52 10.38 -12.91 10.96
C LYS A 52 10.26 -12.02 9.73
N CYS A 53 11.30 -11.23 9.48
CA CYS A 53 11.38 -10.41 8.27
C CYS A 53 11.75 -11.34 7.12
N ILE A 54 10.92 -11.38 6.09
CA ILE A 54 11.14 -12.21 4.93
C ILE A 54 11.87 -11.41 3.86
N LYS A 55 12.93 -11.97 3.31
CA LYS A 55 13.66 -11.42 2.15
C LYS A 55 13.65 -12.45 1.04
N ALA A 56 13.00 -12.15 -0.08
CA ALA A 56 12.99 -13.01 -1.25
C ALA A 56 13.91 -12.46 -2.34
N ASP A 57 14.76 -13.30 -2.91
CA ASP A 57 15.61 -12.96 -4.04
C ASP A 57 15.28 -13.78 -5.30
N ILE A 58 16.25 -13.99 -6.18
CA ILE A 58 16.06 -14.77 -7.40
C ILE A 58 15.91 -16.27 -7.09
N ASP A 59 16.69 -16.80 -6.16
CA ASP A 59 16.84 -18.25 -5.96
C ASP A 59 16.38 -18.74 -4.59
N ASN A 60 16.29 -17.85 -3.60
CA ASN A 60 15.98 -18.20 -2.21
C ASN A 60 14.98 -17.24 -1.57
N VAL A 61 14.21 -17.77 -0.63
CA VAL A 61 13.48 -16.98 0.36
C VAL A 61 14.13 -17.17 1.71
N TYR A 62 14.51 -16.06 2.35
CA TYR A 62 15.15 -16.04 3.66
C TYR A 62 14.17 -15.54 4.72
N ALA A 63 14.25 -16.12 5.92
CA ALA A 63 13.76 -15.54 7.15
C ALA A 63 14.92 -14.88 7.90
N ILE A 64 14.78 -13.59 8.19
CA ILE A 64 15.73 -12.80 8.96
C ILE A 64 15.20 -12.71 10.38
N ASP A 65 16.04 -13.08 11.35
CA ASP A 65 15.76 -12.86 12.76
C ASP A 65 15.87 -11.37 13.11
N PRO A 66 14.80 -10.71 13.57
CA PRO A 66 14.81 -9.26 13.83
C PRO A 66 15.81 -8.78 14.87
N LEU A 67 16.27 -9.67 15.77
CA LEU A 67 17.14 -9.29 16.88
C LEU A 67 18.62 -9.45 16.54
N SER A 68 18.96 -10.49 15.76
CA SER A 68 20.34 -10.82 15.40
C SER A 68 20.71 -10.43 13.97
N GLY A 69 19.73 -10.26 13.08
CA GLY A 69 19.98 -10.08 11.65
C GLY A 69 20.39 -11.36 10.92
N ASN A 70 20.44 -12.51 11.62
CA ASN A 70 20.82 -13.77 11.02
C ASN A 70 19.76 -14.23 10.01
N GLU A 71 20.22 -14.69 8.85
CA GLU A 71 19.37 -15.17 7.77
C GLU A 71 19.34 -16.71 7.75
N GLU A 72 18.14 -17.26 7.63
CA GLU A 72 17.89 -18.68 7.43
C GLU A 72 17.13 -18.87 6.11
N VAL A 73 17.55 -19.82 5.27
CA VAL A 73 16.82 -20.15 4.05
C VAL A 73 15.54 -20.91 4.42
N LEU A 74 14.38 -20.35 4.08
CA LEU A 74 13.08 -21.01 4.25
C LEU A 74 12.84 -22.05 3.15
N PHE A 75 13.03 -21.65 1.90
CA PHE A 75 12.96 -22.54 0.74
C PHE A 75 13.66 -21.92 -0.47
N THR A 76 13.93 -22.77 -1.47
CA THR A 76 14.62 -22.40 -2.70
C THR A 76 13.72 -22.48 -3.92
N ARG A 77 14.10 -21.78 -4.99
CA ARG A 77 13.42 -21.80 -6.28
C ARG A 77 13.40 -23.20 -6.87
N GLU A 78 14.45 -23.99 -6.62
CA GLU A 78 14.53 -25.39 -7.06
C GLU A 78 13.53 -26.30 -6.34
N GLN A 79 13.28 -26.09 -5.04
CA GLN A 79 12.25 -26.83 -4.31
C GLN A 79 10.86 -26.51 -4.87
N LEU A 80 10.56 -25.22 -5.05
CA LEU A 80 9.30 -24.78 -5.64
C LEU A 80 9.15 -25.28 -7.08
N ARG A 81 10.20 -25.21 -7.91
CA ARG A 81 10.19 -25.71 -9.29
C ARG A 81 9.79 -27.18 -9.36
N LYS A 82 10.36 -28.04 -8.51
CA LYS A 82 10.00 -29.46 -8.46
C LYS A 82 8.54 -29.69 -8.08
N ALA A 83 8.02 -28.92 -7.14
CA ALA A 83 6.60 -28.98 -6.76
C ALA A 83 5.69 -28.54 -7.92
N LEU A 84 6.03 -27.45 -8.61
CA LEU A 84 5.27 -26.97 -9.77
C LEU A 84 5.34 -27.94 -10.96
N GLU A 85 6.49 -28.58 -11.21
CA GLU A 85 6.66 -29.58 -12.27
C GLU A 85 5.84 -30.85 -12.01
N THR A 86 5.76 -31.28 -10.75
CA THR A 86 4.95 -32.43 -10.34
C THR A 86 3.47 -32.22 -10.66
N GLU A 87 2.97 -31.00 -10.42
CA GLU A 87 1.58 -30.59 -10.68
C GLU A 87 1.36 -29.99 -12.08
N GLN A 88 2.40 -29.94 -12.93
CA GLN A 88 2.36 -29.37 -14.28
C GLN A 88 1.88 -27.90 -14.34
N LEU A 89 2.24 -27.09 -13.34
CA LEU A 89 1.75 -25.70 -13.16
C LEU A 89 2.64 -24.63 -13.80
N GLY A 90 3.67 -25.02 -14.55
CA GLY A 90 4.59 -24.11 -15.22
C GLY A 90 5.86 -23.81 -14.41
N ARG A 91 6.48 -22.66 -14.70
CA ARG A 91 7.79 -22.27 -14.15
C ARG A 91 7.80 -20.80 -13.74
N LEU A 92 8.72 -20.48 -12.83
CA LEU A 92 8.93 -19.13 -12.32
C LEU A 92 10.42 -18.77 -12.38
N SER A 93 10.71 -17.53 -12.75
CA SER A 93 12.07 -17.03 -12.98
C SER A 93 12.76 -16.53 -11.71
N ASN A 94 12.01 -16.04 -10.72
CA ASN A 94 12.54 -15.49 -9.47
C ASN A 94 11.47 -15.51 -8.36
N LEU A 95 11.89 -15.55 -7.09
CA LEU A 95 10.98 -15.64 -5.93
C LEU A 95 10.51 -14.29 -5.38
N ARG A 96 10.86 -13.17 -6.04
CA ARG A 96 10.58 -11.83 -5.51
C ARG A 96 9.08 -11.50 -5.45
N THR A 97 8.24 -12.19 -6.21
CA THR A 97 6.78 -11.93 -6.23
C THR A 97 6.02 -12.73 -5.17
N THR A 98 6.70 -13.53 -4.34
CA THR A 98 6.04 -14.34 -3.31
C THR A 98 5.40 -13.48 -2.21
N ALA A 99 4.24 -13.92 -1.70
CA ALA A 99 3.48 -13.18 -0.69
C ALA A 99 3.11 -14.07 0.52
N PHE A 100 3.44 -13.61 1.72
CA PHE A 100 3.25 -14.29 2.99
C PHE A 100 2.05 -13.71 3.75
N HIS A 101 0.87 -14.26 3.48
CA HIS A 101 -0.35 -13.79 4.14
C HIS A 101 -0.66 -14.52 5.45
N TRP A 102 -0.37 -15.83 5.53
CA TRP A 102 -0.80 -16.68 6.64
C TRP A 102 0.23 -16.77 7.75
N GLN A 103 -0.01 -16.04 8.83
CA GLN A 103 0.93 -15.94 9.95
C GLN A 103 1.07 -17.25 10.75
N ASP A 104 0.03 -18.09 10.78
CA ASP A 104 0.04 -19.36 11.52
C ASP A 104 0.28 -20.60 10.64
N LYS A 105 0.49 -20.41 9.34
CA LYS A 105 0.66 -21.52 8.38
C LYS A 105 2.02 -21.45 7.70
N TRP A 106 2.49 -22.60 7.22
CA TRP A 106 3.71 -22.72 6.40
C TRP A 106 3.37 -22.52 4.91
N GLU A 107 2.48 -21.55 4.64
CA GLU A 107 1.90 -21.31 3.32
C GLU A 107 2.44 -19.99 2.75
N VAL A 108 2.72 -19.98 1.45
CA VAL A 108 3.10 -18.79 0.69
C VAL A 108 2.32 -18.76 -0.62
N LEU A 109 1.86 -17.57 -1.00
CA LEU A 109 1.21 -17.35 -2.29
C LEU A 109 2.29 -17.07 -3.34
N ILE A 110 2.24 -17.82 -4.44
CA ILE A 110 3.11 -17.71 -5.60
C ILE A 110 2.26 -17.17 -6.77
N PRO A 111 2.46 -15.90 -7.18
CA PRO A 111 1.80 -15.37 -8.36
C PRO A 111 2.43 -15.95 -9.63
N LEU A 112 1.59 -16.53 -10.49
CA LEU A 112 1.91 -16.90 -11.86
C LEU A 112 1.02 -16.09 -12.83
N PRO A 113 1.35 -16.02 -14.13
CA PRO A 113 0.61 -15.16 -15.08
C PRO A 113 -0.89 -15.43 -15.18
N ASP A 114 -1.33 -16.66 -14.97
CA ASP A 114 -2.71 -17.14 -15.17
C ASP A 114 -3.29 -17.85 -13.93
N LYS A 115 -2.59 -17.80 -12.78
CA LYS A 115 -3.09 -18.36 -11.51
C LYS A 115 -2.27 -17.90 -10.30
N TYR A 116 -2.87 -18.04 -9.13
CA TYR A 116 -2.13 -18.09 -7.87
C TYR A 116 -1.94 -19.53 -7.41
N VAL A 117 -0.75 -19.84 -6.91
CA VAL A 117 -0.43 -21.14 -6.33
C VAL A 117 -0.14 -20.94 -4.84
N ILE A 118 -0.81 -21.71 -4.00
CA ILE A 118 -0.53 -21.76 -2.56
C ILE A 118 0.42 -22.92 -2.32
N TYR A 119 1.63 -22.61 -1.85
CA TYR A 119 2.70 -23.56 -1.65
C TYR A 119 2.99 -23.76 -0.16
N ASP A 120 3.01 -25.02 0.29
CA ASP A 120 3.51 -25.40 1.61
C ASP A 120 5.03 -25.50 1.55
N PHE A 121 5.72 -24.49 2.09
CA PHE A 121 7.18 -24.47 2.06
C PHE A 121 7.85 -25.38 3.10
N LYS A 122 7.08 -25.96 4.03
CA LYS A 122 7.58 -26.97 4.96
C LYS A 122 7.43 -28.38 4.40
N ALA A 123 6.28 -28.68 3.80
CA ALA A 123 6.01 -29.98 3.17
C ALA A 123 6.53 -30.06 1.72
N ASN A 124 6.98 -28.95 1.14
CA ASN A 124 7.44 -28.82 -0.24
C ASN A 124 6.43 -29.31 -1.29
N ARG A 125 5.18 -28.87 -1.16
CA ARG A 125 4.10 -29.26 -2.08
C ARG A 125 3.13 -28.12 -2.33
N VAL A 126 2.46 -28.18 -3.47
CA VAL A 126 1.32 -27.30 -3.77
C VAL A 126 0.12 -27.75 -2.94
N ILE A 127 -0.58 -26.80 -2.32
CA ILE A 127 -1.80 -27.04 -1.54
C ILE A 127 -3.04 -26.67 -2.36
N LYS A 128 -2.98 -25.54 -3.07
CA LYS A 128 -4.12 -25.00 -3.79
C LYS A 128 -3.65 -24.24 -5.03
N THR A 129 -4.47 -24.27 -6.07
CA THR A 129 -4.31 -23.44 -7.26
C THR A 129 -5.60 -22.65 -7.44
N LEU A 130 -5.47 -21.35 -7.68
CA LEU A 130 -6.57 -20.42 -7.87
C LEU A 130 -6.41 -19.82 -9.28
N PRO A 131 -7.27 -20.18 -10.24
CA PRO A 131 -7.14 -19.69 -11.61
C PRO A 131 -7.31 -18.16 -11.68
N LEU A 132 -6.66 -17.54 -12.66
CA LEU A 132 -6.85 -16.15 -13.04
C LEU A 132 -7.03 -16.07 -14.55
N THR A 133 -7.95 -15.24 -15.01
CA THR A 133 -8.06 -14.96 -16.45
C THR A 133 -7.05 -13.91 -16.89
N ARG A 134 -6.60 -13.98 -18.14
CA ARG A 134 -5.58 -13.06 -18.67
C ARG A 134 -6.09 -11.62 -18.78
N GLU A 135 -7.39 -11.45 -18.97
CA GLU A 135 -8.10 -10.18 -19.05
C GLU A 135 -8.40 -9.59 -17.66
N ALA A 136 -8.02 -10.26 -16.57
CA ALA A 136 -8.28 -9.80 -15.22
C ALA A 136 -7.50 -8.51 -14.90
N GLU A 137 -8.22 -7.50 -14.45
CA GLU A 137 -7.70 -6.25 -13.94
C GLU A 137 -8.14 -6.07 -12.47
N SER A 138 -7.50 -5.17 -11.73
CA SER A 138 -7.90 -4.82 -10.35
C SER A 138 -8.05 -6.04 -9.44
N ILE A 139 -7.13 -6.99 -9.53
CA ILE A 139 -7.16 -8.25 -8.77
C ILE A 139 -7.00 -7.95 -7.27
N ASP A 140 -7.94 -8.45 -6.46
CA ASP A 140 -8.00 -8.29 -5.01
C ASP A 140 -8.23 -9.67 -4.35
N PHE A 141 -7.15 -10.25 -3.83
CA PHE A 141 -7.14 -11.54 -3.16
C PHE A 141 -7.44 -11.38 -1.66
N CYS A 142 -8.38 -12.19 -1.15
CA CYS A 142 -8.62 -12.33 0.28
C CYS A 142 -7.92 -13.59 0.84
N PRO A 143 -6.86 -13.45 1.63
CA PRO A 143 -6.15 -14.59 2.20
C PRO A 143 -6.98 -15.44 3.16
N GLU A 144 -7.96 -14.86 3.85
CA GLU A 144 -8.77 -15.51 4.87
C GLU A 144 -9.73 -16.54 4.26
N SER A 145 -10.36 -16.21 3.14
CA SER A 145 -11.32 -17.07 2.42
C SER A 145 -10.72 -17.73 1.18
N TYR A 146 -9.55 -17.29 0.72
CA TYR A 146 -8.93 -17.61 -0.57
C TYR A 146 -9.76 -17.17 -1.79
N HIS A 147 -10.75 -16.30 -1.61
CA HIS A 147 -11.49 -15.72 -2.72
C HIS A 147 -10.64 -14.70 -3.48
N ILE A 148 -10.84 -14.61 -4.79
CA ILE A 148 -10.24 -13.58 -5.65
C ILE A 148 -11.35 -12.78 -6.28
N ALA A 149 -11.38 -11.48 -6.01
CA ALA A 149 -12.16 -10.52 -6.77
C ALA A 149 -11.30 -9.95 -7.89
N TYR A 150 -11.85 -9.75 -9.08
CA TYR A 150 -11.18 -9.09 -10.20
C TYR A 150 -12.19 -8.49 -11.15
N THR A 151 -11.74 -7.67 -12.08
CA THR A 151 -12.60 -7.05 -13.10
C THR A 151 -12.21 -7.51 -14.49
N ILE A 152 -13.19 -7.62 -15.38
CA ILE A 152 -12.99 -7.78 -16.83
C ILE A 152 -13.82 -6.68 -17.49
N GLY A 153 -13.15 -5.78 -18.22
CA GLY A 153 -13.79 -4.60 -18.78
C GLY A 153 -14.40 -3.74 -17.68
N ASN A 154 -15.72 -3.57 -17.69
CA ASN A 154 -16.48 -2.77 -16.71
C ASN A 154 -17.17 -3.61 -15.62
N ASN A 155 -16.97 -4.93 -15.60
CA ASN A 155 -17.70 -5.86 -14.75
C ASN A 155 -16.84 -6.54 -13.69
N LEU A 156 -17.43 -6.79 -12.52
CA LEU A 156 -16.82 -7.45 -11.37
C LEU A 156 -17.04 -8.97 -11.40
N TYR A 157 -16.02 -9.72 -11.03
CA TYR A 157 -15.99 -11.17 -10.91
C TYR A 157 -15.46 -11.58 -9.53
N VAL A 158 -15.93 -12.71 -9.02
CA VAL A 158 -15.39 -13.40 -7.84
C VAL A 158 -15.28 -14.89 -8.14
N ASP A 159 -14.08 -15.47 -8.06
CA ASP A 159 -13.83 -16.89 -8.33
C ASP A 159 -14.47 -17.41 -9.64
N ASP A 160 -14.30 -16.67 -10.73
CA ASP A 160 -14.86 -16.94 -12.06
C ASP A 160 -16.39 -16.76 -12.19
N ILE A 161 -17.05 -16.30 -11.13
CA ILE A 161 -18.46 -15.93 -11.15
C ILE A 161 -18.58 -14.44 -11.46
N SER A 162 -19.24 -14.10 -12.57
CA SER A 162 -19.66 -12.74 -12.87
C SER A 162 -20.63 -12.25 -11.79
N VAL A 163 -20.20 -11.25 -11.01
CA VAL A 163 -21.01 -10.57 -10.00
C VAL A 163 -21.91 -9.54 -10.65
N THR A 164 -21.43 -8.89 -11.71
CA THR A 164 -22.16 -7.87 -12.47
C THR A 164 -22.13 -8.17 -13.97
N GLN A 165 -23.21 -7.78 -14.65
CA GLN A 165 -23.35 -7.81 -16.12
C GLN A 165 -23.96 -6.49 -16.59
N GLU A 166 -23.15 -5.44 -16.49
CA GLU A 166 -23.55 -4.06 -16.73
C GLU A 166 -23.13 -3.59 -18.13
N PRO A 167 -23.92 -2.71 -18.78
CA PRO A 167 -23.61 -2.15 -20.08
C PRO A 167 -22.48 -1.10 -20.02
N GLU A 168 -22.07 -0.59 -21.19
CA GLU A 168 -21.15 0.56 -21.27
C GLU A 168 -21.67 1.75 -20.45
N GLY A 169 -20.75 2.48 -19.83
CA GLY A 169 -21.07 3.61 -18.95
C GLY A 169 -21.43 3.22 -17.52
N ILE A 170 -21.44 1.93 -17.17
CA ILE A 170 -21.54 1.47 -15.78
C ILE A 170 -20.31 0.62 -15.43
N VAL A 171 -19.57 1.05 -14.41
CA VAL A 171 -18.29 0.45 -14.00
C VAL A 171 -18.41 -0.12 -12.59
N CYS A 172 -18.07 -1.40 -12.43
CA CYS A 172 -18.16 -2.13 -11.16
C CYS A 172 -16.81 -2.62 -10.67
N GLY A 173 -16.59 -2.56 -9.35
CA GLY A 173 -15.37 -3.10 -8.71
C GLY A 173 -14.09 -2.30 -8.94
N LYS A 174 -14.18 -1.12 -9.57
CA LYS A 174 -13.05 -0.20 -9.81
C LYS A 174 -13.15 1.05 -8.94
N SER A 175 -12.07 1.83 -8.89
CA SER A 175 -12.10 3.11 -8.18
C SER A 175 -13.14 4.05 -8.79
N VAL A 176 -13.70 4.91 -7.96
CA VAL A 176 -14.74 5.88 -8.32
C VAL A 176 -14.30 7.28 -7.92
N HIS A 177 -15.12 8.28 -8.24
CA HIS A 177 -14.85 9.69 -7.88
C HIS A 177 -13.46 10.15 -8.31
N ARG A 178 -12.95 9.63 -9.44
CA ARG A 178 -11.65 9.97 -10.02
C ARG A 178 -10.46 9.83 -9.05
N ASN A 179 -10.55 8.88 -8.11
CA ASN A 179 -9.53 8.60 -7.08
C ASN A 179 -9.41 9.67 -5.97
N GLU A 180 -10.41 10.54 -5.82
CA GLU A 180 -10.47 11.49 -4.71
C GLU A 180 -10.75 10.79 -3.37
N PHE A 181 -10.59 11.52 -2.26
CA PHE A 181 -10.94 11.05 -0.90
C PHE A 181 -10.20 9.76 -0.47
N GLY A 182 -8.98 9.56 -0.97
CA GLY A 182 -8.16 8.38 -0.68
C GLY A 182 -8.57 7.09 -1.44
N ILE A 183 -9.51 7.19 -2.38
CA ILE A 183 -10.00 6.02 -3.14
C ILE A 183 -8.97 5.60 -4.18
N HIS A 184 -8.52 4.36 -4.11
CA HIS A 184 -7.56 3.78 -5.06
C HIS A 184 -7.97 2.39 -5.58
N LYS A 185 -9.08 1.83 -5.08
CA LYS A 185 -9.68 0.56 -5.52
C LYS A 185 -11.20 0.57 -5.36
N GLY A 186 -11.88 -0.47 -5.85
CA GLY A 186 -13.34 -0.60 -5.77
C GLY A 186 -13.86 -1.88 -5.15
N THR A 187 -13.01 -2.68 -4.50
CA THR A 187 -13.33 -3.95 -3.85
C THR A 187 -12.85 -3.95 -2.40
N PHE A 188 -13.71 -4.38 -1.48
CA PHE A 188 -13.46 -4.34 -0.04
C PHE A 188 -13.97 -5.63 0.62
N TRP A 189 -13.08 -6.61 0.77
CA TRP A 189 -13.38 -7.85 1.48
C TRP A 189 -13.73 -7.58 2.95
N SER A 190 -14.73 -8.29 3.46
CA SER A 190 -15.02 -8.33 4.90
C SER A 190 -13.86 -9.00 5.66
N PRO A 191 -13.69 -8.75 6.96
CA PRO A 191 -12.54 -9.22 7.75
C PRO A 191 -12.18 -10.71 7.64
N LYS A 192 -13.15 -11.60 7.38
CA LYS A 192 -12.94 -13.04 7.18
C LYS A 192 -13.14 -13.49 5.74
N GLY A 193 -13.38 -12.54 4.83
CA GLY A 193 -13.60 -12.80 3.41
C GLY A 193 -14.96 -13.43 3.08
N ASN A 194 -15.94 -13.33 3.96
CA ASN A 194 -17.28 -13.91 3.77
C ASN A 194 -18.17 -13.07 2.85
N LEU A 195 -17.89 -11.76 2.76
CA LEU A 195 -18.64 -10.79 1.96
C LEU A 195 -17.65 -9.88 1.22
N LEU A 196 -18.07 -9.36 0.08
CA LEU A 196 -17.32 -8.37 -0.70
C LEU A 196 -18.18 -7.13 -0.90
N ALA A 197 -17.78 -6.00 -0.31
CA ALA A 197 -18.35 -4.71 -0.67
C ALA A 197 -17.64 -4.19 -1.94
N PHE A 198 -18.39 -3.54 -2.84
CA PHE A 198 -17.84 -3.01 -4.08
C PHE A 198 -18.57 -1.76 -4.55
N TYR A 199 -17.87 -0.91 -5.29
CA TYR A 199 -18.50 0.23 -5.97
C TYR A 199 -19.16 -0.19 -7.28
N ARG A 200 -20.35 0.39 -7.55
CA ARG A 200 -21.01 0.44 -8.85
C ARG A 200 -21.17 1.91 -9.23
N MET A 201 -20.51 2.36 -10.29
CA MET A 201 -20.56 3.74 -10.76
C MET A 201 -21.30 3.82 -12.09
N ASP A 202 -22.33 4.66 -12.15
CA ASP A 202 -23.02 5.02 -13.39
C ASP A 202 -22.49 6.38 -13.87
N GLU A 203 -21.85 6.36 -15.03
CA GLU A 203 -21.30 7.53 -15.72
C GLU A 203 -21.99 7.79 -17.07
N THR A 204 -23.12 7.13 -17.34
CA THR A 204 -23.86 7.26 -18.61
C THR A 204 -24.32 8.70 -18.88
N MET A 205 -24.63 9.45 -17.81
CA MET A 205 -25.02 10.87 -17.85
C MET A 205 -23.84 11.84 -17.93
N VAL A 206 -22.61 11.35 -17.77
CA VAL A 206 -21.40 12.18 -17.82
C VAL A 206 -21.00 12.41 -19.28
N THR A 207 -20.65 13.66 -19.59
CA THR A 207 -20.18 14.06 -20.92
C THR A 207 -18.93 13.30 -21.33
N GLN A 208 -18.89 12.88 -22.60
CA GLN A 208 -17.70 12.32 -23.23
C GLN A 208 -16.80 13.46 -23.75
N TYR A 209 -15.50 13.31 -23.51
CA TYR A 209 -14.45 14.17 -24.04
C TYR A 209 -13.69 13.42 -25.14
N PRO A 210 -13.69 13.92 -26.39
CA PRO A 210 -13.12 13.19 -27.53
C PRO A 210 -11.60 13.41 -27.62
N LEU A 211 -10.83 12.45 -27.11
CA LEU A 211 -9.39 12.40 -27.41
C LEU A 211 -9.19 11.88 -28.84
N VAL A 212 -8.04 12.18 -29.45
CA VAL A 212 -7.75 11.76 -30.84
C VAL A 212 -6.57 10.80 -30.84
N ASP A 213 -6.78 9.59 -31.35
CA ASP A 213 -5.70 8.66 -31.69
C ASP A 213 -5.11 9.03 -33.05
N ILE A 214 -3.91 9.57 -33.03
CA ILE A 214 -3.15 9.95 -34.24
C ILE A 214 -2.29 8.80 -34.79
N THR A 215 -2.25 7.65 -34.12
CA THR A 215 -1.48 6.46 -34.56
C THR A 215 -2.29 5.55 -35.47
N ALA A 216 -3.62 5.63 -35.42
CA ALA A 216 -4.53 4.97 -36.34
C ALA A 216 -4.31 5.43 -37.81
N ARG A 217 -4.70 4.58 -38.78
CA ARG A 217 -4.50 4.86 -40.22
C ARG A 217 -5.18 6.15 -40.68
N THR A 218 -6.33 6.43 -40.11
CA THR A 218 -7.09 7.69 -40.16
C THR A 218 -7.38 8.05 -38.72
N GLY A 219 -7.20 9.30 -38.31
CA GLY A 219 -7.36 9.68 -36.90
C GLY A 219 -8.71 9.22 -36.34
N GLU A 220 -8.66 8.49 -35.22
CA GLU A 220 -9.84 7.94 -34.55
C GLU A 220 -10.16 8.71 -33.28
N VAL A 221 -11.44 8.76 -32.92
CA VAL A 221 -11.87 9.36 -31.64
C VAL A 221 -11.82 8.31 -30.54
N ASN A 222 -11.21 8.69 -29.42
CA ASN A 222 -11.12 7.91 -28.19
C ASN A 222 -11.81 8.67 -27.07
N ASP A 223 -13.11 8.43 -26.91
CA ASP A 223 -13.93 9.13 -25.91
C ASP A 223 -13.60 8.69 -24.47
N VAL A 224 -13.57 9.67 -23.57
CA VAL A 224 -13.46 9.43 -22.11
C VAL A 224 -14.54 10.20 -21.36
N ARG A 225 -15.13 9.61 -20.31
CA ARG A 225 -16.11 10.30 -19.46
C ARG A 225 -15.41 11.35 -18.60
N TYR A 226 -15.84 12.61 -18.68
CA TYR A 226 -15.19 13.72 -17.98
C TYR A 226 -16.23 14.72 -17.41
N PRO A 227 -16.49 14.71 -16.10
CA PRO A 227 -17.42 15.65 -15.47
C PRO A 227 -16.71 17.00 -15.21
N MET A 228 -16.92 17.98 -16.09
CA MET A 228 -16.40 19.33 -15.88
C MET A 228 -17.11 20.03 -14.70
N ALA A 229 -16.41 20.97 -14.06
CA ALA A 229 -16.94 21.71 -12.92
C ALA A 229 -18.29 22.37 -13.23
N GLY A 230 -19.27 22.17 -12.33
CA GLY A 230 -20.63 22.69 -12.47
C GLY A 230 -21.58 21.87 -13.36
N MET A 231 -21.10 20.84 -14.07
CA MET A 231 -21.92 19.96 -14.90
C MET A 231 -22.35 18.70 -14.15
N THR A 232 -23.27 17.90 -14.70
CA THR A 232 -23.73 16.64 -14.11
C THR A 232 -22.57 15.70 -13.76
N SER A 233 -22.60 15.14 -12.56
CA SER A 233 -21.63 14.16 -12.06
C SER A 233 -22.11 12.72 -12.30
N HIS A 234 -21.19 11.76 -12.19
CA HIS A 234 -21.52 10.34 -12.08
C HIS A 234 -22.23 10.03 -10.75
N GLN A 235 -22.94 8.91 -10.71
CA GLN A 235 -23.65 8.39 -9.55
C GLN A 235 -22.99 7.11 -9.05
N VAL A 236 -22.87 6.93 -7.73
CA VAL A 236 -22.22 5.76 -7.14
C VAL A 236 -23.17 5.04 -6.18
N ASN A 237 -23.22 3.72 -6.29
CA ASN A 237 -23.86 2.83 -5.32
C ASN A 237 -22.83 1.83 -4.76
N ILE A 238 -23.14 1.25 -3.61
CA ILE A 238 -22.30 0.24 -2.97
C ILE A 238 -23.07 -1.07 -2.95
N GLY A 239 -22.53 -2.09 -3.60
CA GLY A 239 -23.02 -3.46 -3.53
C GLY A 239 -22.28 -4.26 -2.46
N ILE A 240 -22.95 -5.23 -1.86
CA ILE A 240 -22.40 -6.26 -0.98
C ILE A 240 -22.72 -7.62 -1.60
N TYR A 241 -21.70 -8.28 -2.12
CA TYR A 241 -21.79 -9.61 -2.70
C TYR A 241 -21.45 -10.69 -1.67
N ASN A 242 -22.24 -11.75 -1.62
CA ASN A 242 -21.98 -12.93 -0.81
C ASN A 242 -21.59 -14.10 -1.72
N PRO A 243 -20.32 -14.54 -1.72
CA PRO A 243 -19.84 -15.62 -2.60
C PRO A 243 -20.53 -16.98 -2.40
N ILE A 244 -21.02 -17.26 -1.19
CA ILE A 244 -21.69 -18.53 -0.86
C ILE A 244 -23.09 -18.56 -1.49
N SER A 245 -23.88 -17.52 -1.24
CA SER A 245 -25.25 -17.43 -1.76
C SER A 245 -25.33 -16.95 -3.20
N LYS A 246 -24.25 -16.37 -3.72
CA LYS A 246 -24.14 -15.72 -5.05
C LYS A 246 -25.16 -14.59 -5.24
N LYS A 247 -25.49 -13.89 -4.16
CA LYS A 247 -26.42 -12.76 -4.16
C LYS A 247 -25.70 -11.46 -3.84
N THR A 248 -26.19 -10.40 -4.45
CA THR A 248 -25.77 -9.02 -4.18
C THR A 248 -26.93 -8.26 -3.56
N ALA A 249 -26.69 -7.61 -2.42
CA ALA A 249 -27.55 -6.56 -1.87
C ALA A 249 -26.89 -5.20 -2.12
N TYR A 250 -27.68 -4.15 -2.36
CA TYR A 250 -27.16 -2.79 -2.46
C TYR A 250 -27.52 -2.00 -1.21
N LEU A 251 -26.62 -1.12 -0.78
CA LEU A 251 -26.96 -0.19 0.30
C LEU A 251 -28.10 0.73 -0.12
N ASN A 252 -29.12 0.85 0.72
CA ASN A 252 -30.21 1.80 0.56
C ASN A 252 -29.75 3.20 0.97
N THR A 253 -28.96 3.84 0.11
CA THR A 253 -28.44 5.19 0.36
C THR A 253 -29.41 6.29 -0.04
N GLY A 254 -30.54 5.98 -0.70
CA GLY A 254 -31.41 6.96 -1.36
C GLY A 254 -30.89 7.37 -2.74
N ASP A 255 -31.29 8.55 -3.23
CA ASP A 255 -30.80 9.09 -4.51
C ASP A 255 -29.30 9.44 -4.42
N PRO A 256 -28.41 8.78 -5.19
CA PRO A 256 -26.97 8.99 -5.11
C PRO A 256 -26.49 10.26 -5.84
N THR A 257 -27.39 11.01 -6.49
CA THR A 257 -27.04 12.25 -7.19
C THR A 257 -26.34 13.21 -6.24
N ASP A 258 -25.21 13.78 -6.69
CA ASP A 258 -24.51 14.85 -5.99
C ASP A 258 -23.98 14.48 -4.60
N ARG A 259 -23.68 13.18 -4.41
CA ARG A 259 -23.15 12.61 -3.16
C ARG A 259 -21.94 11.74 -3.45
N TYR A 260 -20.92 11.86 -2.62
CA TYR A 260 -19.71 11.06 -2.70
C TYR A 260 -19.71 10.02 -1.58
N PHE A 261 -19.61 8.74 -1.94
CA PHE A 261 -19.49 7.66 -0.96
C PHE A 261 -18.04 7.21 -0.91
N THR A 262 -17.40 7.38 0.24
CA THR A 262 -15.95 7.28 0.39
C THR A 262 -15.59 6.39 1.57
N ASN A 263 -14.30 6.01 1.67
CA ASN A 263 -13.72 5.49 2.92
C ASN A 263 -14.48 4.28 3.53
N ILE A 264 -14.83 3.30 2.68
CA ILE A 264 -15.54 2.08 3.10
C ILE A 264 -14.73 1.29 4.14
N SER A 265 -15.37 0.88 5.23
CA SER A 265 -14.78 0.08 6.30
C SER A 265 -15.79 -0.95 6.82
N TRP A 266 -15.32 -2.15 7.17
CA TRP A 266 -16.16 -3.22 7.70
C TRP A 266 -16.15 -3.24 9.24
N SER A 267 -17.27 -3.58 9.87
CA SER A 267 -17.27 -4.00 11.27
C SER A 267 -16.44 -5.29 11.45
N PRO A 268 -15.76 -5.49 12.59
CA PRO A 268 -14.99 -6.72 12.84
C PRO A 268 -15.84 -8.01 12.82
N ASP A 269 -17.14 -7.90 13.10
CA ASP A 269 -18.09 -9.00 13.08
C ASP A 269 -18.80 -9.20 11.73
N GLU A 270 -18.45 -8.39 10.73
CA GLU A 270 -18.96 -8.43 9.35
C GLU A 270 -20.47 -8.13 9.19
N LYS A 271 -21.11 -7.61 10.25
CA LYS A 271 -22.56 -7.31 10.24
C LYS A 271 -22.92 -5.92 9.76
N SER A 272 -21.97 -4.99 9.79
CA SER A 272 -22.18 -3.60 9.37
C SER A 272 -21.08 -3.11 8.46
N LEU A 273 -21.46 -2.24 7.53
CA LEU A 273 -20.53 -1.49 6.69
C LEU A 273 -20.57 -0.01 7.08
N TYR A 274 -19.40 0.62 7.14
CA TYR A 274 -19.22 2.03 7.40
C TYR A 274 -18.71 2.72 6.14
N LEU A 275 -19.15 3.95 5.91
CA LEU A 275 -18.62 4.81 4.85
C LEU A 275 -18.70 6.27 5.29
N ILE A 276 -17.91 7.13 4.66
CA ILE A 276 -17.99 8.57 4.85
C ILE A 276 -18.67 9.17 3.63
N GLU A 277 -19.87 9.71 3.81
CA GLU A 277 -20.63 10.42 2.78
C GLU A 277 -20.23 11.90 2.77
N VAL A 278 -19.90 12.45 1.60
CA VAL A 278 -19.57 13.87 1.42
C VAL A 278 -20.56 14.48 0.43
N ASN A 279 -21.06 15.69 0.72
CA ASN A 279 -21.96 16.42 -0.16
C ASN A 279 -21.22 17.03 -1.38
N ARG A 280 -21.98 17.46 -2.40
CA ARG A 280 -21.42 18.07 -3.62
C ARG A 280 -20.55 19.31 -3.40
N ASP A 281 -20.90 20.15 -2.44
CA ASP A 281 -20.11 21.33 -2.05
C ASP A 281 -18.83 20.95 -1.28
N GLN A 282 -18.65 19.68 -0.94
CA GLN A 282 -17.53 19.11 -0.20
C GLN A 282 -17.26 19.81 1.14
N ASN A 283 -18.29 20.34 1.78
CA ASN A 283 -18.19 21.11 3.03
C ASN A 283 -18.86 20.42 4.22
N HIS A 284 -19.45 19.25 4.00
CA HIS A 284 -20.12 18.45 5.01
C HIS A 284 -19.90 16.95 4.76
N ALA A 285 -19.27 16.27 5.73
CA ALA A 285 -19.01 14.84 5.72
C ALA A 285 -19.79 14.13 6.85
N LYS A 286 -20.27 12.91 6.59
CA LYS A 286 -21.03 12.09 7.53
C LYS A 286 -20.48 10.68 7.60
N LEU A 287 -20.11 10.20 8.79
CA LEU A 287 -19.80 8.79 9.00
C LEU A 287 -21.10 8.00 9.17
N CYS A 288 -21.45 7.21 8.16
CA CYS A 288 -22.69 6.43 8.11
C CYS A 288 -22.39 4.95 8.38
N ARG A 289 -23.31 4.27 9.08
CA ARG A 289 -23.32 2.82 9.29
C ARG A 289 -24.54 2.20 8.62
N TYR A 290 -24.33 1.10 7.91
CA TYR A 290 -25.35 0.33 7.21
C TYR A 290 -25.29 -1.13 7.64
N ASN A 291 -26.44 -1.80 7.60
CA ASN A 291 -26.53 -3.23 7.82
C ASN A 291 -26.00 -4.00 6.60
N ALA A 292 -25.05 -4.91 6.79
CA ALA A 292 -24.39 -5.60 5.68
C ALA A 292 -25.25 -6.67 5.00
N GLU A 293 -26.26 -7.20 5.69
CA GLU A 293 -27.16 -8.23 5.14
C GLU A 293 -28.29 -7.62 4.31
N THR A 294 -28.90 -6.55 4.82
CA THR A 294 -30.10 -5.92 4.22
C THR A 294 -29.78 -4.71 3.37
N GLY A 295 -28.64 -4.05 3.60
CA GLY A 295 -28.28 -2.78 2.97
C GLY A 295 -28.95 -1.55 3.60
N GLU A 296 -29.80 -1.71 4.62
CA GLU A 296 -30.53 -0.59 5.23
C GLU A 296 -29.61 0.30 6.10
N PRO A 297 -29.84 1.63 6.12
CA PRO A 297 -29.10 2.54 6.98
C PRO A 297 -29.43 2.28 8.47
N GLU A 298 -28.39 2.20 9.30
CA GLU A 298 -28.54 1.99 10.75
C GLU A 298 -28.34 3.28 11.54
N ALA A 299 -27.33 4.10 11.20
CA ALA A 299 -27.02 5.33 11.92
C ALA A 299 -26.12 6.28 11.12
N VAL A 300 -26.22 7.58 11.42
CA VAL A 300 -25.15 8.57 11.20
C VAL A 300 -24.46 8.74 12.55
N LEU A 301 -23.16 8.43 12.62
CA LEU A 301 -22.41 8.35 13.88
C LEU A 301 -21.77 9.69 14.27
N LEU A 302 -21.23 10.40 13.28
CA LEU A 302 -20.68 11.75 13.46
C LEU A 302 -20.72 12.52 12.15
N GLU A 303 -20.74 13.84 12.26
CA GLU A 303 -20.78 14.79 11.16
C GLU A 303 -19.64 15.81 11.32
N GLU A 304 -18.95 16.14 10.23
CA GLU A 304 -17.89 17.14 10.20
C GLU A 304 -18.22 18.16 9.10
N ALA A 305 -18.23 19.45 9.46
CA ALA A 305 -18.55 20.52 8.53
C ALA A 305 -17.54 21.66 8.65
N HIS A 306 -17.24 22.31 7.53
CA HIS A 306 -16.30 23.42 7.50
C HIS A 306 -16.69 24.44 6.43
N SER A 307 -16.47 25.73 6.71
CA SER A 307 -16.88 26.83 5.83
C SER A 307 -16.23 26.83 4.43
N LYS A 308 -15.13 26.07 4.26
CA LYS A 308 -14.45 25.90 2.97
C LYS A 308 -14.74 24.52 2.39
N TYR A 309 -14.11 23.50 2.95
CA TYR A 309 -14.25 22.10 2.57
C TYR A 309 -13.87 21.18 3.74
N VAL A 310 -14.31 19.93 3.66
CA VAL A 310 -13.93 18.78 4.49
C VAL A 310 -13.49 17.66 3.54
N GLU A 311 -12.37 17.01 3.84
CA GLU A 311 -11.73 16.07 2.92
C GLU A 311 -11.31 14.77 3.64
N PRO A 312 -12.24 13.82 3.85
CA PRO A 312 -11.92 12.54 4.47
C PRO A 312 -11.09 11.67 3.50
N GLN A 313 -9.93 11.19 3.95
CA GLN A 313 -9.01 10.40 3.11
C GLN A 313 -8.72 8.99 3.66
N HIS A 314 -9.25 8.67 4.85
CA HIS A 314 -9.00 7.40 5.51
C HIS A 314 -10.29 6.75 6.05
N PRO A 315 -10.46 5.43 5.90
CA PRO A 315 -11.52 4.70 6.59
C PRO A 315 -11.30 4.71 8.10
N ILE A 316 -12.38 4.46 8.86
CA ILE A 316 -12.25 4.18 10.30
C ILE A 316 -11.50 2.86 10.51
N VAL A 317 -10.75 2.79 11.60
CA VAL A 317 -9.99 1.58 11.97
C VAL A 317 -10.37 1.13 13.37
N PHE A 318 -10.91 -0.07 13.50
CA PHE A 318 -11.26 -0.65 14.79
C PHE A 318 -10.02 -1.01 15.61
N LEU A 319 -10.11 -0.91 16.93
CA LEU A 319 -9.05 -1.39 17.81
C LEU A 319 -9.03 -2.94 17.79
N PRO A 320 -7.88 -3.59 17.51
CA PRO A 320 -7.80 -5.06 17.44
C PRO A 320 -8.16 -5.79 18.74
N TRP A 321 -8.25 -5.06 19.86
CA TRP A 321 -8.57 -5.58 21.17
C TRP A 321 -9.89 -5.05 21.75
N ASN A 322 -10.59 -4.19 21.02
CA ASN A 322 -11.89 -3.64 21.43
C ASN A 322 -12.69 -3.24 20.20
N ASP A 323 -13.51 -4.15 19.70
CA ASP A 323 -14.40 -3.95 18.56
C ASP A 323 -15.52 -2.91 18.81
N LYS A 324 -15.67 -2.43 20.05
CA LYS A 324 -16.61 -1.37 20.42
C LYS A 324 -16.04 0.04 20.26
N GLN A 325 -14.79 0.16 19.81
CA GLN A 325 -14.11 1.44 19.60
C GLN A 325 -13.35 1.45 18.27
N PHE A 326 -13.33 2.61 17.64
CA PHE A 326 -12.59 2.84 16.41
C PHE A 326 -11.85 4.18 16.44
N ILE A 327 -10.84 4.27 15.59
CA ILE A 327 -10.10 5.49 15.29
C ILE A 327 -10.68 6.13 14.04
N TYR A 328 -10.98 7.43 14.15
CA TYR A 328 -11.36 8.33 13.06
C TYR A 328 -10.23 9.35 12.87
N GLN A 329 -9.83 9.58 11.62
CA GLN A 329 -8.82 10.59 11.26
C GLN A 329 -9.53 11.86 10.81
N SER A 330 -9.21 12.99 11.44
CA SER A 330 -9.89 14.27 11.21
C SER A 330 -8.91 15.42 11.25
N GLN A 331 -9.20 16.47 10.47
CA GLN A 331 -8.48 17.74 10.46
C GLN A 331 -9.21 18.82 11.27
N GLN A 332 -10.17 18.45 12.12
CA GLN A 332 -11.06 19.38 12.82
C GLN A 332 -10.34 20.41 13.72
N ASP A 333 -9.12 20.13 14.21
CA ASP A 333 -8.30 21.08 14.99
C ASP A 333 -7.23 21.79 14.14
N GLY A 334 -7.27 21.63 12.82
CA GLY A 334 -6.37 22.24 11.85
C GLY A 334 -5.28 21.32 11.29
N PHE A 335 -5.11 20.12 11.86
CA PHE A 335 -4.16 19.10 11.38
C PHE A 335 -4.77 17.71 11.45
N ASN A 336 -4.38 16.79 10.56
CA ASN A 336 -4.89 15.42 10.61
C ASN A 336 -4.40 14.73 11.89
N HIS A 337 -5.33 14.36 12.77
CA HIS A 337 -5.06 13.71 14.05
C HIS A 337 -5.98 12.51 14.29
N LEU A 338 -5.57 11.65 15.23
CA LEU A 338 -6.31 10.46 15.61
C LEU A 338 -7.33 10.77 16.71
N TYR A 339 -8.60 10.50 16.44
CA TYR A 339 -9.70 10.63 17.38
C TYR A 339 -10.35 9.27 17.61
N MET A 340 -10.54 8.90 18.87
CA MET A 340 -11.16 7.64 19.26
C MET A 340 -12.63 7.86 19.61
N TYR A 341 -13.49 7.04 19.03
CA TYR A 341 -14.94 7.04 19.22
C TYR A 341 -15.42 5.63 19.62
N ASP A 342 -16.59 5.55 20.25
CA ASP A 342 -17.31 4.28 20.38
C ASP A 342 -18.16 3.98 19.14
N ILE A 343 -18.68 2.74 19.04
CA ILE A 343 -19.54 2.31 17.93
C ILE A 343 -20.87 3.05 17.79
N ASN A 344 -21.23 3.91 18.75
CA ASN A 344 -22.42 4.77 18.68
C ASN A 344 -22.07 6.21 18.29
N GLY A 345 -20.81 6.49 17.94
CA GLY A 345 -20.36 7.82 17.54
C GLY A 345 -20.02 8.74 18.71
N LYS A 346 -19.97 8.24 19.95
CA LYS A 346 -19.62 9.08 21.09
C LYS A 346 -18.11 9.30 21.15
N PRO A 347 -17.62 10.55 21.27
CA PRO A 347 -16.20 10.82 21.41
C PRO A 347 -15.67 10.22 22.72
N VAL A 348 -14.55 9.51 22.63
CA VAL A 348 -13.86 8.92 23.78
C VAL A 348 -12.63 9.74 24.12
N LYS A 349 -11.74 9.99 23.14
CA LYS A 349 -10.46 10.68 23.36
C LYS A 349 -9.82 11.16 22.06
N GLN A 350 -9.21 12.35 22.06
CA GLN A 350 -8.23 12.74 21.05
C GLN A 350 -6.85 12.15 21.43
N LEU A 351 -6.29 11.30 20.57
CA LEU A 351 -5.06 10.55 20.85
C LEU A 351 -3.80 11.31 20.46
N THR A 352 -3.87 12.15 19.42
CA THR A 352 -2.76 12.98 18.94
C THR A 352 -3.23 14.42 18.77
N SER A 353 -2.31 15.36 18.96
CA SER A 353 -2.58 16.80 18.87
C SER A 353 -1.27 17.58 18.68
N GLY A 354 -1.38 18.81 18.17
CA GLY A 354 -0.26 19.73 17.98
C GLY A 354 -0.15 20.22 16.54
N ASN A 355 0.83 21.08 16.28
CA ASN A 355 1.04 21.73 14.98
C ASN A 355 1.80 20.84 13.99
N TRP A 356 1.28 19.65 13.74
CA TRP A 356 1.82 18.62 12.87
C TRP A 356 0.70 17.63 12.53
N LEU A 357 0.87 16.83 11.47
CA LEU A 357 -0.17 15.89 11.04
C LEU A 357 0.30 14.44 11.10
N VAL A 358 -0.65 13.56 11.43
CA VAL A 358 -0.56 12.12 11.18
C VAL A 358 -0.75 11.89 9.70
N LYS A 359 0.15 11.14 9.07
CA LYS A 359 0.06 10.75 7.66
C LYS A 359 -0.59 9.40 7.48
N GLU A 360 -0.31 8.47 8.40
CA GLU A 360 -0.71 7.08 8.26
C GLU A 360 -0.77 6.38 9.63
N ILE A 361 -1.75 5.49 9.81
CA ILE A 361 -1.71 4.45 10.83
C ILE A 361 -0.99 3.24 10.23
N VAL A 362 0.24 2.99 10.67
CA VAL A 362 1.07 1.87 10.20
C VAL A 362 0.57 0.54 10.75
N GLY A 363 -0.02 0.54 11.95
CA GLY A 363 -0.62 -0.64 12.56
C GLY A 363 -0.76 -0.55 14.07
N PHE A 364 -0.83 -1.70 14.74
CA PHE A 364 -1.11 -1.78 16.17
C PHE A 364 -0.17 -2.72 16.90
N HIS A 365 0.23 -2.34 18.11
CA HIS A 365 0.85 -3.24 19.07
C HIS A 365 -0.19 -3.71 20.10
N THR A 366 -0.82 -4.85 19.81
CA THR A 366 -2.01 -5.36 20.54
C THR A 366 -1.79 -5.63 22.02
N LYS A 367 -0.58 -6.06 22.42
CA LYS A 367 -0.25 -6.35 23.82
C LYS A 367 -0.06 -5.07 24.63
N LYS A 368 0.64 -4.08 24.08
CA LYS A 368 0.89 -2.79 24.75
C LYS A 368 -0.25 -1.78 24.60
N LYS A 369 -1.24 -2.06 23.74
CA LYS A 369 -2.36 -1.16 23.43
C LYS A 369 -1.86 0.16 22.83
N GLU A 370 -0.99 0.05 21.84
CA GLU A 370 -0.37 1.20 21.16
C GLU A 370 -0.71 1.18 19.66
N ILE A 371 -0.81 2.36 19.08
CA ILE A 371 -0.95 2.59 17.64
C ILE A 371 0.43 2.99 17.11
N VAL A 372 0.88 2.39 16.01
CA VAL A 372 2.09 2.83 15.31
C VAL A 372 1.66 3.77 14.19
N ILE A 373 2.23 4.97 14.15
CA ILE A 373 1.87 6.02 13.18
C ILE A 373 3.10 6.52 12.45
N ALA A 374 2.88 7.07 11.25
CA ALA A 374 3.80 7.96 10.57
C ALA A 374 3.25 9.39 10.65
N GLY A 375 4.09 10.38 10.94
CA GLY A 375 3.66 11.77 11.08
C GLY A 375 4.79 12.78 10.90
N THR A 376 4.44 14.07 10.91
CA THR A 376 5.37 15.18 10.66
C THR A 376 5.75 15.95 11.93
N GLU A 377 5.68 15.30 13.11
CA GLU A 377 5.82 15.96 14.41
C GLU A 377 7.17 16.69 14.58
N LEU A 378 8.25 16.16 13.99
CA LEU A 378 9.57 16.78 14.09
C LEU A 378 9.79 17.89 13.05
N SER A 379 9.29 17.69 11.83
CA SER A 379 9.40 18.65 10.74
C SER A 379 8.39 18.36 9.62
N PRO A 380 7.81 19.38 8.97
CA PRO A 380 6.99 19.19 7.77
C PRO A 380 7.79 18.66 6.55
N LEU A 381 9.12 18.72 6.59
CA LEU A 381 10.00 18.16 5.56
C LEU A 381 10.33 16.68 5.78
N GLN A 382 9.84 16.10 6.88
CA GLN A 382 10.15 14.74 7.32
C GLN A 382 8.88 13.91 7.47
N THR A 383 9.06 12.61 7.59
CA THR A 383 8.01 11.69 8.03
C THR A 383 8.63 10.75 9.01
N ASN A 384 8.23 10.81 10.27
CA ASN A 384 8.83 10.06 11.37
C ASN A 384 7.82 9.04 11.91
N LEU A 385 8.35 7.97 12.52
CA LEU A 385 7.56 6.85 13.03
C LEU A 385 7.42 6.98 14.55
N PHE A 386 6.21 6.78 15.07
CA PHE A 386 5.93 6.88 16.50
C PHE A 386 5.02 5.74 16.98
N THR A 387 5.16 5.33 18.24
CA THR A 387 4.05 4.67 18.96
C THR A 387 3.21 5.68 19.72
N VAL A 388 1.90 5.48 19.76
CA VAL A 388 0.93 6.25 20.53
C VAL A 388 0.22 5.30 21.49
N ASN A 389 0.43 5.45 22.79
CA ASN A 389 -0.27 4.65 23.78
C ASN A 389 -1.74 5.09 23.91
N VAL A 390 -2.69 4.19 23.66
CA VAL A 390 -4.12 4.56 23.57
C VAL A 390 -4.67 5.08 24.91
N GLN A 391 -4.19 4.53 26.03
CA GLN A 391 -4.66 4.94 27.36
C GLN A 391 -4.11 6.32 27.75
N THR A 392 -2.81 6.54 27.60
CA THR A 392 -2.14 7.75 28.08
C THR A 392 -2.06 8.86 27.04
N GLY A 393 -2.06 8.53 25.74
CA GLY A 393 -1.76 9.46 24.65
C GLY A 393 -0.25 9.74 24.50
N LYS A 394 0.60 9.05 25.27
CA LYS A 394 2.05 9.23 25.20
C LYS A 394 2.55 8.76 23.84
N ARG A 395 3.30 9.64 23.17
CA ARG A 395 4.01 9.37 21.92
C ARG A 395 5.47 9.03 22.18
N THR A 396 6.02 8.06 21.46
CA THR A 396 7.44 7.66 21.54
C THR A 396 7.99 7.51 20.13
N SER A 397 9.10 8.20 19.82
CA SER A 397 9.80 8.09 18.52
C SER A 397 10.37 6.70 18.31
N LEU A 398 10.36 6.23 17.06
CA LEU A 398 10.92 4.96 16.62
C LEU A 398 12.02 5.18 15.59
N GLY A 399 13.15 4.50 15.80
CA GLY A 399 14.30 4.60 14.90
C GLY A 399 15.00 5.96 14.97
N THR A 400 15.46 6.44 13.81
CA THR A 400 16.16 7.72 13.67
C THR A 400 15.16 8.85 13.44
N ASP A 401 15.43 10.02 13.99
CA ASP A 401 14.56 11.20 13.90
C ASP A 401 14.70 11.97 12.56
N GLU A 402 15.69 11.66 11.72
CA GLU A 402 15.94 12.33 10.45
C GLU A 402 15.59 11.46 9.25
N GLY A 403 14.65 11.94 8.43
CA GLY A 403 14.39 11.39 7.11
C GLY A 403 12.92 11.40 6.73
N VAL A 404 12.64 10.79 5.58
CA VAL A 404 11.29 10.41 5.15
C VAL A 404 11.19 8.90 5.31
N HIS A 405 10.51 8.47 6.36
CA HIS A 405 10.37 7.08 6.75
C HIS A 405 9.10 6.45 6.16
N ASN A 406 9.20 5.16 5.83
CA ASN A 406 8.09 4.30 5.43
C ASN A 406 8.19 2.99 6.24
N GLY A 407 7.28 2.84 7.19
CA GLY A 407 7.25 1.71 8.11
C GLY A 407 6.34 0.58 7.63
N GLN A 408 6.76 -0.67 7.85
CA GLN A 408 5.93 -1.86 7.68
C GLN A 408 5.97 -2.68 8.97
N LEU A 409 4.87 -2.68 9.73
CA LEU A 409 4.79 -3.29 11.05
C LEU A 409 4.63 -4.82 10.95
N SER A 410 5.27 -5.56 11.85
CA SER A 410 5.05 -7.00 11.99
C SER A 410 3.63 -7.29 12.50
N PRO A 411 3.03 -8.44 12.16
CA PRO A 411 1.67 -8.82 12.60
C PRO A 411 1.42 -8.69 14.11
N SER A 412 2.44 -8.92 14.95
CA SER A 412 2.32 -8.80 16.41
C SER A 412 2.45 -7.36 16.93
N GLY A 413 2.99 -6.46 16.10
CA GLY A 413 3.40 -5.10 16.46
C GLY A 413 4.69 -5.03 17.27
N ASN A 414 5.52 -6.08 17.30
CA ASN A 414 6.78 -6.08 18.04
C ASN A 414 7.96 -5.53 17.23
N TYR A 415 7.91 -5.64 15.90
CA TYR A 415 9.01 -5.25 15.02
C TYR A 415 8.50 -4.41 13.85
N LEU A 416 9.37 -3.58 13.29
CA LEU A 416 9.04 -2.67 12.19
C LEU A 416 10.17 -2.68 11.17
N ILE A 417 9.85 -2.96 9.89
CA ILE A 417 10.77 -2.67 8.80
C ILE A 417 10.63 -1.17 8.54
N ASP A 418 11.70 -0.42 8.74
CA ASP A 418 11.76 1.01 8.43
C ASP A 418 12.61 1.22 7.19
N ARG A 419 12.00 1.75 6.14
CA ARG A 419 12.67 2.18 4.91
C ARG A 419 12.68 3.69 4.91
N TYR A 420 13.84 4.30 5.03
CA TYR A 420 13.94 5.76 5.03
C TYR A 420 14.97 6.28 4.04
N VAL A 421 14.79 7.54 3.68
CA VAL A 421 15.72 8.34 2.89
C VAL A 421 15.97 9.66 3.61
N SER A 422 17.18 10.21 3.46
CA SER A 422 17.53 11.55 3.93
C SER A 422 18.43 12.25 2.90
N PRO A 423 18.72 13.55 3.04
CA PRO A 423 19.63 14.24 2.12
C PRO A 423 20.99 13.56 1.95
N GLU A 424 21.50 12.94 3.01
CA GLU A 424 22.81 12.27 3.04
C GLU A 424 22.71 10.75 2.81
N VAL A 425 21.52 10.15 2.95
CA VAL A 425 21.32 8.71 2.87
C VAL A 425 20.28 8.37 1.79
N PRO A 426 20.71 7.92 0.60
CA PRO A 426 19.81 7.64 -0.52
C PRO A 426 18.74 6.59 -0.22
N ARG A 427 19.09 5.59 0.59
CA ARG A 427 18.17 4.61 1.18
C ARG A 427 18.83 3.89 2.34
N ASN A 428 18.10 3.74 3.43
CA ASN A 428 18.43 2.86 4.52
C ASN A 428 17.23 1.96 4.84
N ILE A 429 17.49 0.71 5.19
CA ILE A 429 16.46 -0.24 5.59
C ILE A 429 16.90 -0.89 6.90
N ASN A 430 16.09 -0.69 7.94
CA ASN A 430 16.31 -1.27 9.26
C ASN A 430 15.14 -2.17 9.66
N ILE A 431 15.42 -3.13 10.55
CA ILE A 431 14.39 -3.74 11.39
C ILE A 431 14.52 -3.13 12.79
N ILE A 432 13.45 -2.53 13.32
CA ILE A 432 13.41 -1.91 14.64
C ILE A 432 12.64 -2.82 15.60
N ASP A 433 13.22 -3.09 16.78
CA ASP A 433 12.56 -3.73 17.92
C ASP A 433 11.80 -2.66 18.74
N LEU A 434 10.46 -2.71 18.71
CA LEU A 434 9.60 -1.73 19.40
C LEU A 434 9.63 -1.90 20.94
N LYS A 435 10.30 -2.92 21.47
CA LYS A 435 10.49 -3.06 22.93
C LYS A 435 11.51 -2.07 23.47
N ASN A 436 12.62 -1.86 22.76
CA ASN A 436 13.79 -1.12 23.25
C ASN A 436 14.35 -0.13 22.22
N ASN A 437 13.70 0.02 21.07
CA ASN A 437 14.07 0.88 19.95
C ASN A 437 15.45 0.58 19.34
N LYS A 438 15.97 -0.65 19.51
CA LYS A 438 17.19 -1.09 18.84
C LYS A 438 16.89 -1.49 17.40
N SER A 439 17.83 -1.20 16.51
CA SER A 439 17.71 -1.50 15.08
C SER A 439 18.80 -2.44 14.58
N ILE A 440 18.43 -3.29 13.63
CA ILE A 440 19.35 -4.06 12.79
C ILE A 440 19.31 -3.47 11.38
N ASN A 441 20.47 -3.12 10.83
CA ASN A 441 20.56 -2.61 9.47
C ASN A 441 20.59 -3.76 8.45
N LEU A 442 19.66 -3.73 7.50
CA LEU A 442 19.60 -4.66 6.38
C LEU A 442 20.25 -4.09 5.13
N LEU A 443 20.15 -2.77 4.94
CA LEU A 443 20.73 -2.08 3.80
C LEU A 443 21.08 -0.64 4.19
N THR A 444 22.27 -0.21 3.77
CA THR A 444 22.61 1.21 3.61
C THR A 444 23.10 1.39 2.18
N ALA A 445 22.22 1.90 1.31
CA ALA A 445 22.53 2.06 -0.10
C ALA A 445 23.55 3.18 -0.31
N LYS A 446 24.51 2.96 -1.20
CA LYS A 446 25.48 3.98 -1.60
C LYS A 446 24.82 5.03 -2.49
N ASP A 447 25.37 6.25 -2.49
CA ASP A 447 25.03 7.29 -3.46
C ASP A 447 25.28 6.75 -4.88
N PRO A 448 24.24 6.56 -5.70
CA PRO A 448 24.39 6.03 -7.04
C PRO A 448 25.13 7.00 -7.95
N PHE A 449 25.48 8.22 -7.52
CA PHE A 449 26.26 9.21 -8.24
C PHE A 449 27.54 9.64 -7.48
N ALA A 450 28.05 8.81 -6.56
CA ALA A 450 29.24 9.10 -5.77
C ALA A 450 30.51 9.40 -6.61
N ASP A 451 30.58 8.84 -7.83
CA ASP A 451 31.65 9.00 -8.81
C ASP A 451 31.39 10.13 -9.83
N SER A 452 30.33 10.91 -9.62
CA SER A 452 29.88 11.96 -10.53
C SER A 452 30.17 13.34 -9.95
N LYS A 453 30.34 14.32 -10.83
CA LYS A 453 30.55 15.71 -10.44
C LYS A 453 29.29 16.25 -9.80
N LYS A 454 29.33 16.51 -8.49
CA LYS A 454 28.25 17.22 -7.78
C LYS A 454 28.26 18.68 -8.22
N ARG A 455 27.08 19.23 -8.54
CA ARG A 455 26.94 20.66 -8.80
C ARG A 455 26.86 21.35 -7.45
N GLU A 456 27.78 22.28 -7.16
CA GLU A 456 27.58 23.20 -6.04
C GLU A 456 26.32 24.02 -6.35
N ILE A 457 25.34 23.98 -5.45
CA ILE A 457 24.07 24.71 -5.56
C ILE A 457 24.22 26.06 -4.88
#